data_AF-A0A957WXJ8-F1
#
_entry.id   AF-A0A957WXJ8-F1
#
_cell.length_a   1.000
_cell.length_b   1.000
_cell.length_c   1.000
_cell.angle_alpha   90.00
_cell.angle_beta   90.00
_cell.angle_gamma   90.00
#
_symmetry.space_group_name_H-M   'P 1'
#
loop_
_entity.id
_entity.type
_entity.pdbx_description
1 polymer ?
#
loop_
_entity_poly.entity_id
_entity_poly.type
_entity_poly.pdbx_seq_one_letter_code
_entity_poly.pdbx_strand_id
1 'polypeptide(L)'
;EVVSLRLGTVIPLEDDNDDMYPMWLDARDAVQVVDLALTKPLIRRWSVFHIQHKADNARFPISHAEQELGFAPQYNRVESSAKSRVGGGV
;
A
#
# COMPACT_ATOMS: atom_id res chain seq x y z
N GLU A 1 -8.59 -0.03 -22.64
CA GLU A 1 -8.97 -0.71 -21.38
C GLU A 1 -8.96 0.34 -20.28
N VAL A 2 -9.51 0.06 -19.09
CA VAL A 2 -9.49 1.02 -17.97
C VAL A 2 -9.05 0.33 -16.69
N VAL A 3 -8.05 0.90 -16.04
CA VAL A 3 -7.54 0.49 -14.73
C VAL A 3 -7.86 1.58 -13.71
N SER A 4 -8.45 1.20 -12.59
CA SER A 4 -8.58 2.07 -11.42
C SER A 4 -7.64 1.58 -10.33
N LEU A 5 -6.58 2.34 -10.08
CA LEU A 5 -5.67 2.11 -8.95
C LEU A 5 -6.18 2.91 -7.75
N ARG A 6 -6.68 2.21 -6.73
CA ARG A 6 -7.02 2.80 -5.44
C ARG A 6 -5.77 2.78 -4.57
N LEU A 7 -4.99 3.84 -4.70
CA LEU A 7 -3.79 4.02 -3.91
C LEU A 7 -4.16 4.28 -2.45
N GLY A 8 -3.43 3.64 -1.55
CA GLY A 8 -3.37 4.02 -0.16
C GLY A 8 -2.76 5.41 0.02
N THR A 9 -2.49 5.79 1.26
CA THR A 9 -1.84 7.06 1.58
C THR A 9 -0.38 6.98 1.19
N VAL A 10 -0.01 7.68 0.11
CA VAL A 10 1.36 7.72 -0.39
C VAL A 10 2.19 8.62 0.52
N ILE A 11 3.06 8.01 1.32
CA ILE A 11 3.88 8.69 2.33
C ILE A 11 5.31 8.15 2.20
N PRO A 12 6.35 9.02 2.18
CA PRO A 12 7.74 8.57 2.14
C PRO A 12 8.09 7.68 3.34
N LEU A 13 9.04 6.76 3.18
CA LEU A 13 9.46 5.87 4.26
C LEU A 13 9.98 6.64 5.49
N GLU A 14 10.55 7.82 5.28
CA GLU A 14 11.16 8.68 6.30
C GLU A 14 10.15 9.47 7.16
N ASP A 15 8.86 9.40 6.87
CA ASP A 15 7.81 10.14 7.60
C ASP A 15 7.22 9.30 8.75
N ASP A 16 7.47 9.65 10.00
CA ASP A 16 7.07 8.85 11.17
C ASP A 16 5.55 8.89 11.52
N ASN A 17 4.67 9.28 10.60
CA ASN A 17 3.23 9.27 10.82
C ASN A 17 2.63 7.85 10.79
N ASP A 18 2.50 7.25 11.98
CA ASP A 18 1.92 5.92 12.18
C ASP A 18 0.39 5.86 12.02
N ASP A 19 -0.33 6.99 12.08
CA ASP A 19 -1.81 6.97 12.03
C ASP A 19 -2.35 6.43 10.70
N MET A 20 -1.54 6.51 9.65
CA MET A 20 -1.88 6.05 8.29
C MET A 20 -1.34 4.66 7.97
N TYR A 21 -0.72 3.97 8.94
CA TYR A 21 -0.06 2.69 8.72
C TYR A 21 -0.95 1.68 7.97
N PRO A 22 -2.24 1.43 8.32
CA PRO A 22 -3.07 0.43 7.63
C PRO A 22 -3.32 0.68 6.14
N MET A 23 -3.11 1.91 5.67
CA MET A 23 -3.27 2.31 4.27
C MET A 23 -1.96 2.85 3.67
N TRP A 24 -0.83 2.72 4.37
CA TRP A 24 0.43 3.30 3.93
C TRP A 24 0.90 2.67 2.62
N LEU A 25 1.51 3.49 1.76
CA LEU A 25 2.10 3.07 0.50
C LEU A 25 3.36 3.91 0.24
N ASP A 26 4.48 3.27 -0.07
CA ASP A 26 5.67 3.98 -0.51
C ASP A 26 5.49 4.53 -1.93
N ALA A 27 6.03 5.72 -2.20
CA ALA A 27 5.98 6.33 -3.53
C ALA A 27 6.63 5.45 -4.62
N ARG A 28 7.65 4.67 -4.30
CA ARG A 28 8.33 3.78 -5.24
C ARG A 28 7.47 2.58 -5.62
N ASP A 29 6.72 2.04 -4.67
CA ASP A 29 5.73 0.98 -4.94
C ASP A 29 4.52 1.53 -5.70
N ALA A 30 4.14 2.80 -5.48
CA ALA A 30 3.13 3.48 -6.29
C ALA A 30 3.58 3.62 -7.76
N VAL A 31 4.84 3.98 -8.01
CA VAL A 31 5.41 4.02 -9.36
C VAL A 31 5.44 2.63 -9.98
N GLN A 32 5.87 1.60 -9.23
CA GLN A 32 5.88 0.22 -9.69
C GLN A 32 4.50 -0.21 -10.20
N VAL A 33 3.42 0.04 -9.43
CA VAL A 33 2.08 -0.40 -9.87
C VAL A 33 1.58 0.36 -11.09
N VAL A 34 1.94 1.64 -11.24
CA VAL A 34 1.57 2.43 -12.41
C VAL A 34 2.25 1.87 -13.65
N ASP A 35 3.54 1.53 -13.56
CA ASP A 35 4.28 0.89 -14.65
C ASP A 35 3.66 -0.48 -15.02
N LEU A 36 3.32 -1.30 -14.02
CA LEU A 36 2.64 -2.57 -14.26
C LEU A 36 1.27 -2.39 -14.93
N ALA A 37 0.48 -1.41 -14.51
CA ALA A 37 -0.83 -1.13 -15.10
C ALA A 37 -0.76 -0.63 -16.55
N LEU A 38 0.36 0.01 -16.93
CA LEU A 38 0.59 0.50 -18.29
C LEU A 38 1.17 -0.58 -19.22
N THR A 39 1.93 -1.52 -18.68
CA THR A 39 2.71 -2.49 -19.46
C THR A 39 2.09 -3.87 -19.54
N LYS A 40 1.26 -4.26 -18.56
CA LYS A 40 0.67 -5.60 -18.52
C LYS A 40 -0.67 -5.66 -19.24
N PRO A 41 -0.89 -6.71 -20.06
CA PRO A 41 -2.21 -6.97 -20.62
C PRO A 41 -3.19 -7.32 -19.50
N LEU A 42 -4.35 -6.68 -19.50
CA LEU A 42 -5.39 -6.96 -18.51
C LEU A 42 -6.25 -8.13 -18.97
N ILE A 43 -6.71 -8.93 -18.00
CA ILE A 43 -7.66 -10.02 -18.28
C ILE A 43 -9.05 -9.45 -18.62
N ARG A 44 -9.38 -8.27 -18.08
CA ARG A 44 -10.69 -7.63 -18.20
C ARG A 44 -10.57 -6.24 -18.79
N ARG A 45 -11.62 -5.80 -19.50
CA ARG A 45 -11.71 -4.44 -20.07
C ARG A 45 -11.67 -3.34 -19.00
N TRP A 46 -12.12 -3.67 -17.78
CA TRP A 46 -12.17 -2.79 -16.61
C TRP A 46 -11.72 -3.57 -15.36
N SER A 47 -10.73 -3.06 -14.63
CA SER A 47 -10.25 -3.64 -13.37
C SER A 47 -10.03 -2.55 -12.31
N VAL A 48 -10.27 -2.91 -11.05
CA VAL A 48 -10.03 -2.05 -9.87
C VAL A 48 -9.08 -2.78 -8.94
N PHE A 49 -7.99 -2.12 -8.54
CA PHE A 49 -6.97 -2.70 -7.67
C PHE A 49 -6.75 -1.82 -6.43
N HIS A 50 -6.74 -2.42 -5.24
CA HIS A 50 -6.31 -1.75 -4.01
C HIS A 50 -4.80 -1.89 -3.88
N ILE A 51 -4.11 -0.77 -3.72
CA ILE A 51 -2.64 -0.73 -3.69
C ILE A 51 -2.19 -0.11 -2.37
N GLN A 52 -1.43 -0.88 -1.61
CA GLN A 52 -0.83 -0.49 -0.34
C GLN A 52 0.34 -1.42 -0.03
N HIS A 53 1.13 -1.08 0.98
CA HIS A 53 2.16 -2.00 1.49
C HIS A 53 1.52 -3.29 2.05
N LYS A 54 2.36 -4.31 2.24
CA LYS A 54 1.96 -5.60 2.79
C LYS A 54 2.23 -5.62 4.29
N ALA A 55 1.16 -5.61 5.08
CA ALA A 55 1.20 -5.81 6.53
C ALA A 55 -0.03 -6.52 7.05
N ASP A 56 0.07 -7.09 8.25
CA ASP A 56 -1.00 -7.85 8.89
C ASP A 56 -2.23 -6.99 9.23
N ASN A 57 -2.02 -5.69 9.48
CA ASN A 57 -3.08 -4.72 9.76
C ASN A 57 -3.55 -3.95 8.51
N ALA A 58 -3.20 -4.41 7.31
CA ALA A 58 -3.61 -3.81 6.05
C ALA A 58 -5.15 -3.67 5.96
N ARG A 59 -5.63 -2.47 5.62
CA ARG A 59 -7.07 -2.20 5.49
C ARG A 59 -7.72 -2.95 4.33
N PHE A 60 -7.00 -3.10 3.22
CA PHE A 60 -7.51 -3.77 2.03
C PHE A 60 -6.52 -4.84 1.53
N PRO A 61 -7.00 -6.02 1.12
CA PRO A 61 -6.14 -7.03 0.54
C PRO A 61 -5.62 -6.57 -0.83
N ILE A 62 -4.32 -6.77 -1.07
CA ILE A 62 -3.64 -6.46 -2.34
C ILE A 62 -3.53 -7.67 -3.27
N SER A 63 -4.08 -8.83 -2.87
CA SER A 63 -3.94 -10.10 -3.58
C SER A 63 -4.41 -10.06 -5.03
N HIS A 64 -5.42 -9.25 -5.34
CA HIS A 64 -5.88 -9.08 -6.72
C HIS A 64 -4.82 -8.38 -7.60
N ALA A 65 -4.12 -7.38 -7.06
CA ALA A 65 -3.02 -6.72 -7.75
C ALA A 65 -1.79 -7.64 -7.86
N GLU A 66 -1.50 -8.44 -6.83
CA GLU A 66 -0.44 -9.46 -6.86
C GLU A 66 -0.71 -10.47 -7.99
N GLN A 67 -1.95 -10.94 -8.15
CA GLN A 67 -2.31 -11.98 -9.11
C GLN A 67 -2.39 -11.49 -10.57
N GLU A 68 -3.06 -10.35 -10.83
CA GLU A 68 -3.27 -9.88 -12.21
C GLU A 68 -2.13 -8.99 -12.71
N LEU A 69 -1.64 -8.07 -11.89
CA LEU A 69 -0.58 -7.15 -12.29
C LEU A 69 0.82 -7.68 -11.95
N GLY A 70 0.93 -8.67 -11.07
CA GLY A 70 2.23 -9.07 -10.51
C GLY A 70 2.81 -7.98 -9.60
N PHE A 71 1.95 -7.17 -8.97
CA PHE A 71 2.38 -6.17 -8.01
C PHE A 71 3.05 -6.85 -6.81
N ALA A 72 4.22 -6.35 -6.42
CA ALA A 72 5.02 -6.92 -5.34
C ALA A 72 5.67 -5.76 -4.58
N PRO A 73 5.02 -5.23 -3.53
CA PRO A 73 5.53 -4.08 -2.79
C PRO A 73 6.85 -4.44 -2.13
N GLN A 74 7.86 -3.60 -2.33
CA GLN A 74 9.23 -3.82 -1.84
C GLN A 74 9.50 -3.03 -0.56
N TYR A 75 8.73 -1.97 -0.33
CA TYR A 75 8.88 -1.11 0.83
C TYR A 75 7.69 -1.37 1.76
N ASN A 76 7.99 -1.97 2.91
CA ASN A 76 6.99 -2.27 3.93
C ASN A 76 7.44 -1.63 5.24
N ARG A 77 6.51 -1.00 5.95
CA ARG A 77 6.75 -0.63 7.35
C ARG A 77 6.51 -1.85 8.24
N VAL A 78 7.13 -1.82 9.41
CA VAL A 78 6.83 -2.73 10.52
C VAL A 78 6.13 -1.89 11.56
N GLU A 79 5.05 -2.41 12.16
CA GLU A 79 4.30 -1.67 13.17
C GLU A 79 5.24 -1.36 14.34
N SER A 80 5.43 -0.06 14.60
CA SER A 80 6.19 0.41 15.75
C SER A 80 5.41 0.05 17.02
N SER A 81 5.98 -0.80 17.87
CA SER A 81 5.40 -1.21 19.15
C SER A 81 5.47 -0.12 20.25
N ALA A 82 5.59 1.16 19.88
CA ALA A 82 5.92 2.23 20.81
C ALA A 82 4.87 3.34 20.88
N LYS A 83 3.78 3.06 21.63
CA LYS A 83 3.23 4.05 22.57
C LYS A 83 2.89 3.36 23.88
N SER A 84 3.92 3.13 24.69
CA SER A 84 3.72 2.90 26.12
C SER A 84 3.03 4.15 26.67
N ARG A 85 1.75 4.03 27.05
CA ARG A 85 0.99 5.05 27.77
C ARG A 85 1.66 5.24 29.13
N VAL A 86 2.69 6.08 29.20
CA VAL A 86 3.08 6.68 30.46
C VAL A 86 2.13 7.85 30.66
N GLY A 87 1.01 7.55 31.33
CA GLY A 87 0.10 8.56 31.83
C GLY A 87 0.85 9.48 32.77
N GLY A 88 0.91 10.77 32.40
CA GLY A 88 1.31 11.82 33.31
C GLY A 88 0.28 11.94 34.42
N GLY A 89 0.63 11.41 35.58
CA GLY A 89 0.07 11.82 36.85
C GLY A 89 1.24 12.17 37.76
N VAL A 90 1.45 13.46 38.00
CA VAL A 90 1.25 14.13 39.31
C VAL A 90 1.00 15.62 39.02
#